data_AF-A0A970QH61-F1
#
_entry.id   AF-A0A970QH61-F1
#
_cell.length_a   1.000
_cell.length_b   1.000
_cell.length_c   1.000
_cell.angle_alpha   90.00
_cell.angle_beta   90.00
_cell.angle_gamma   90.00
#
_symmetry.space_group_name_H-M   'P 1'
#
loop_
_entity.id
_entity.type
_entity.pdbx_description
1 polymer ?
#
loop_
_entity_poly.entity_id
_entity_poly.type
_entity_poly.pdbx_seq_one_letter_code
_entity_poly.pdbx_strand_id
1 'polypeptide(L)'
;MSRGRKGYIFVETVVAMALLSVSAIVIQSALRQGMLTRRQGQDYTIARFLLQQVTGDQALRFQQPEGSGSGRFDAPYDDFRFKWDLKKVSIPRPQNIHALPPELYQSFEDRIVDYMGKLTVRIEWRRGGVPMETVGETLLRPDLFWLPKEER
;
A
#
# COMPACT_ATOMS: atom_id res chain seq x y z
N MET A 1 -0.08 10.17 -74.19
CA MET A 1 -0.74 10.31 -72.87
C MET A 1 -0.22 9.23 -71.93
N SER A 2 0.53 9.57 -70.87
CA SER A 2 0.79 8.75 -69.65
C SER A 2 1.94 9.37 -68.81
N ARG A 3 1.86 10.65 -68.43
CA ARG A 3 2.86 11.30 -67.54
C ARG A 3 2.38 11.48 -66.09
N GLY A 4 1.07 11.40 -65.82
CA GLY A 4 0.49 11.60 -64.48
C GLY A 4 0.51 10.38 -63.53
N ARG A 5 0.58 9.14 -64.05
CA ARG A 5 0.49 7.93 -63.21
C ARG A 5 1.75 7.66 -62.37
N LYS A 6 2.95 7.99 -62.87
CA LYS A 6 4.22 7.70 -62.16
C LYS A 6 4.44 8.61 -60.95
N GLY A 7 4.07 9.89 -61.04
CA GLY A 7 4.18 10.83 -59.93
C GLY A 7 3.20 10.51 -58.79
N TYR A 8 1.99 10.07 -59.14
CA TYR A 8 0.97 9.67 -58.17
C TYR A 8 1.40 8.45 -57.33
N ILE A 9 1.99 7.42 -57.97
CA ILE A 9 2.49 6.22 -57.28
C ILE A 9 3.63 6.56 -56.31
N PHE A 10 4.52 7.47 -56.69
CA PHE A 10 5.61 7.90 -55.81
C PHE A 10 5.08 8.66 -54.59
N VAL A 11 4.13 9.56 -54.77
CA VAL A 11 3.49 10.28 -53.66
C VAL A 11 2.74 9.31 -52.74
N GLU A 12 2.00 8.36 -53.30
CA GLU A 12 1.25 7.36 -52.54
C GLU A 12 2.15 6.46 -51.69
N THR A 13 3.28 6.00 -52.26
CA THR A 13 4.26 5.19 -51.52
C THR A 13 4.95 5.97 -50.41
N VAL A 14 5.32 7.23 -50.64
CA VAL A 14 5.90 8.11 -49.61
C VAL A 14 4.90 8.36 -48.49
N VAL A 15 3.64 8.65 -48.82
CA VAL A 15 2.57 8.84 -47.82
C VAL A 15 2.31 7.55 -47.05
N ALA A 16 2.26 6.40 -47.73
CA ALA A 16 2.08 5.10 -47.08
C ALA A 16 3.25 4.78 -46.13
N MET A 17 4.49 5.03 -46.53
CA MET A 17 5.66 4.85 -45.66
C MET A 17 5.66 5.80 -44.47
N ALA A 18 5.28 7.07 -44.66
CA ALA A 18 5.15 8.04 -43.58
C ALA A 18 4.08 7.60 -42.57
N LEU A 19 2.92 7.15 -43.06
CA LEU A 19 1.82 6.68 -42.24
C LEU A 19 2.20 5.43 -41.47
N LEU A 20 2.84 4.45 -42.12
CA LEU A 20 3.38 3.25 -41.48
C LEU A 20 4.40 3.60 -40.38
N SER A 21 5.29 4.56 -40.64
CA SER A 21 6.30 4.98 -39.67
C SER A 21 5.67 5.61 -38.43
N VAL A 22 4.68 6.49 -38.62
CA VAL A 22 3.92 7.09 -37.52
C VAL A 22 3.15 6.03 -36.74
N SER A 23 2.48 5.11 -37.43
CA SER A 23 1.76 4.00 -36.79
C SER A 23 2.68 3.12 -35.95
N ALA A 24 3.87 2.79 -36.46
CA ALA A 24 4.85 1.98 -35.73
C ALA A 24 5.29 2.66 -34.42
N ILE A 25 5.54 3.98 -34.44
CA ILE A 25 5.92 4.76 -33.26
C ILE A 25 4.80 4.76 -32.21
N VAL A 26 3.55 4.99 -32.64
CA VAL A 26 2.39 4.99 -31.74
C VAL A 26 2.20 3.63 -31.09
N ILE A 27 2.28 2.55 -31.86
CA ILE A 27 2.16 1.17 -31.34
C ILE A 27 3.28 0.89 -30.33
N GLN A 28 4.53 1.22 -30.65
CA GLN A 28 5.65 1.00 -29.75
C GLN A 28 5.51 1.79 -28.44
N SER A 29 5.03 3.03 -28.52
CA SER A 29 4.75 3.87 -27.35
C SER A 29 3.68 3.24 -26.46
N ALA A 30 2.56 2.82 -27.05
CA ALA A 30 1.46 2.17 -26.33
C ALA A 30 1.91 0.87 -25.65
N LEU A 31 2.71 0.05 -26.32
CA LEU A 31 3.29 -1.17 -25.73
C LEU A 31 4.19 -0.85 -24.53
N ARG A 32 5.05 0.16 -24.65
CA ARG A 32 5.94 0.59 -23.56
C ARG A 32 5.13 1.08 -22.36
N GLN A 33 4.12 1.91 -22.59
CA GLN A 33 3.22 2.40 -21.54
C GLN A 33 2.50 1.23 -20.86
N GLY A 34 1.95 0.29 -21.63
CA GLY A 34 1.30 -0.91 -21.08
C GLY A 34 2.24 -1.75 -20.20
N MET A 35 3.48 -1.95 -20.64
CA MET A 35 4.49 -2.68 -19.84
C MET A 35 4.84 -1.94 -18.55
N LEU A 36 5.00 -0.61 -18.59
CA LEU A 36 5.31 0.20 -17.41
C LEU A 36 4.17 0.17 -16.39
N THR A 37 2.93 0.37 -16.85
CA THR A 37 1.75 0.31 -15.97
C THR A 37 1.58 -1.07 -15.35
N ARG A 38 1.80 -2.15 -16.12
CA ARG A 38 1.76 -3.52 -15.60
C ARG A 38 2.77 -3.74 -14.49
N ARG A 39 4.03 -3.31 -14.69
CA ARG A 39 5.08 -3.44 -13.68
C ARG A 39 4.78 -2.62 -12.43
N GLN A 40 4.27 -1.40 -12.58
CA GLN A 40 3.84 -0.60 -11.43
C GLN A 40 2.73 -1.30 -10.64
N GLY A 41 1.73 -1.85 -11.34
CA GLY A 41 0.68 -2.65 -10.70
C GLY A 41 1.24 -3.83 -9.92
N GLN A 42 2.19 -4.57 -10.51
CA GLN A 42 2.87 -5.68 -9.83
C GLN A 42 3.61 -5.23 -8.57
N ASP A 43 4.36 -4.12 -8.60
CA ASP A 43 5.07 -3.64 -7.40
C ASP A 43 4.11 -3.25 -6.29
N TYR A 44 3.01 -2.56 -6.62
CA TYR A 44 1.99 -2.18 -5.64
C TYR A 44 1.32 -3.42 -5.04
N THR A 45 1.04 -4.43 -5.85
CA THR A 45 0.51 -5.71 -5.36
C THR A 45 1.50 -6.39 -4.42
N ILE A 46 2.79 -6.47 -4.78
CA ILE A 46 3.84 -7.05 -3.93
C ILE A 46 3.95 -6.26 -2.63
N ALA A 47 4.04 -4.92 -2.70
CA ALA A 47 4.13 -4.05 -1.53
C ALA A 47 2.93 -4.24 -0.60
N ARG A 48 1.73 -4.47 -1.15
CA ARG A 48 0.53 -4.74 -0.35
C ARG A 48 0.60 -6.08 0.36
N PHE A 49 1.12 -7.13 -0.29
CA PHE A 49 1.33 -8.43 0.36
C PHE A 49 2.40 -8.34 1.46
N LEU A 50 3.52 -7.68 1.20
CA LEU A 50 4.57 -7.45 2.19
C LEU A 50 4.08 -6.63 3.38
N LEU A 51 3.22 -5.64 3.13
CA LEU A 51 2.57 -4.87 4.19
C LEU A 51 1.70 -5.77 5.07
N GLN A 52 0.89 -6.64 4.47
CA GLN A 52 0.07 -7.60 5.21
C GLN A 52 0.91 -8.58 6.01
N GLN A 53 2.03 -9.05 5.45
CA GLN A 53 2.98 -9.91 6.14
C GLN A 53 3.53 -9.23 7.40
N VAL A 54 4.11 -8.03 7.27
CA VAL A 54 4.64 -7.29 8.42
C VAL A 54 3.54 -7.01 9.44
N THR A 55 2.34 -6.65 8.98
CA THR A 55 1.19 -6.42 9.86
C THR A 55 0.81 -7.69 10.63
N GLY A 56 0.77 -8.84 9.96
CA GLY A 56 0.50 -10.14 10.56
C GLY A 56 1.58 -10.55 11.55
N ASP A 57 2.86 -10.40 11.19
CA ASP A 57 3.99 -10.71 12.06
C ASP A 57 3.95 -9.88 13.34
N GLN A 58 3.59 -8.60 13.25
CA GLN A 58 3.42 -7.77 14.44
C GLN A 58 2.17 -8.17 15.24
N ALA A 59 1.06 -8.48 14.58
CA ALA A 59 -0.17 -8.91 15.25
C ALA A 59 -0.01 -10.25 16.00
N LEU A 60 0.88 -11.13 15.54
CA LEU A 60 1.17 -12.43 16.17
C LEU A 60 2.07 -12.33 17.41
N ARG A 61 2.85 -11.26 17.55
CA ARG A 61 3.69 -11.08 18.74
C ARG A 61 2.80 -10.64 19.90
N PHE A 62 2.63 -11.55 20.86
CA PHE A 62 2.00 -11.25 22.13
C PHE A 62 2.84 -10.22 22.90
N GLN A 63 2.18 -9.19 23.45
CA GLN A 63 2.80 -8.19 24.35
C GLN A 63 3.88 -7.33 23.67
N GLN A 64 3.49 -6.50 22.70
CA GLN A 64 4.39 -5.50 22.18
C GLN A 64 4.35 -4.21 23.03
N PRO A 65 5.51 -3.69 23.48
CA PRO A 65 5.58 -2.33 23.98
C PRO A 65 5.36 -1.34 22.82
N GLU A 66 4.98 -0.11 23.16
CA GLU A 66 5.04 1.00 22.19
C GLU A 66 6.43 1.09 21.58
N GLY A 67 6.46 1.37 20.27
CA GLY A 67 7.73 1.46 19.59
C GLY A 67 7.61 1.62 18.10
N SER A 68 8.77 1.80 17.49
CA SER A 68 8.92 1.80 16.05
C SER A 68 10.09 0.92 15.66
N GLY A 69 10.06 0.41 14.45
CA GLY A 69 11.13 -0.39 13.91
C GLY A 69 11.19 -0.30 12.40
N SER A 70 12.30 -0.74 11.84
CA SER A 70 12.52 -0.75 10.40
C SER A 70 13.37 -1.94 10.00
N GLY A 71 13.22 -2.36 8.75
CA GLY A 71 14.03 -3.43 8.20
C GLY A 71 13.96 -3.48 6.67
N ARG A 72 14.61 -4.51 6.14
CA ARG A 72 14.64 -4.84 4.72
C ARG A 72 14.14 -6.27 4.56
N PHE A 73 13.49 -6.57 3.45
CA PHE A 73 13.11 -7.93 3.13
C PHE A 73 14.28 -8.67 2.50
N ASP A 74 14.28 -10.00 2.65
CA ASP A 74 15.22 -10.86 1.96
C ASP A 74 14.84 -11.00 0.47
N ALA A 75 15.77 -11.55 -0.32
CA ALA A 75 15.52 -11.86 -1.72
C ALA A 75 14.28 -12.78 -1.86
N PRO A 76 13.38 -12.53 -2.81
CA PRO A 76 13.51 -11.63 -3.97
C PRO A 76 12.98 -10.19 -3.75
N TYR A 77 12.71 -9.78 -2.52
CA TYR A 77 12.07 -8.50 -2.19
C TYR A 77 13.03 -7.47 -1.58
N ASP A 78 14.32 -7.63 -1.78
CA ASP A 78 15.33 -6.76 -1.19
C ASP A 78 15.23 -5.30 -1.69
N ASP A 79 14.56 -5.03 -2.81
CA ASP A 79 14.24 -3.67 -3.24
C ASP A 79 13.25 -2.94 -2.31
N PHE A 80 12.53 -3.67 -1.47
CA PHE A 80 11.54 -3.15 -0.54
C PHE A 80 12.12 -3.01 0.87
N ARG A 81 11.68 -1.97 1.57
CA ARG A 81 11.98 -1.71 2.98
C ARG A 81 10.70 -1.52 3.73
N PHE A 82 10.69 -1.88 5.00
CA PHE A 82 9.53 -1.65 5.86
C PHE A 82 9.89 -0.78 7.05
N LYS A 83 8.90 -0.02 7.50
CA LYS A 83 8.88 0.68 8.78
C LYS A 83 7.56 0.40 9.45
N TRP A 84 7.57 0.25 10.76
CA TRP A 84 6.36 0.11 11.55
C TRP A 84 6.42 1.02 12.78
N ASP A 85 5.25 1.46 13.21
CA ASP A 85 5.04 2.34 14.36
C ASP A 85 3.80 1.86 15.09
N LEU A 86 3.94 1.55 16.38
CA LEU A 86 2.88 1.06 17.24
C LEU A 86 2.67 2.04 18.40
N LYS A 87 1.48 2.62 18.48
CA LYS A 87 1.12 3.66 19.47
C LYS A 87 -0.22 3.37 20.13
N LYS A 88 -0.39 3.75 21.39
CA LYS A 88 -1.71 3.74 22.05
C LYS A 88 -2.59 4.85 21.49
N VAL A 89 -3.85 4.52 21.22
CA VAL A 89 -4.89 5.46 20.83
C VAL A 89 -6.07 5.29 21.77
N SER A 90 -6.55 6.39 22.34
CA SER A 90 -7.71 6.39 23.23
C SER A 90 -9.01 6.14 22.47
N ILE A 91 -9.87 5.29 23.00
CA ILE A 91 -11.23 5.05 22.51
C ILE A 91 -12.18 5.96 23.31
N PRO A 92 -13.01 6.77 22.64
CA PRO A 92 -14.03 7.54 23.35
C PRO A 92 -15.04 6.60 24.01
N ARG A 93 -15.42 6.90 25.25
CA ARG A 93 -16.45 6.14 25.96
C ARG A 93 -17.81 6.30 25.26
N PRO A 94 -18.63 5.23 25.17
CA PRO A 94 -20.00 5.34 24.67
C PRO A 94 -20.80 6.36 25.48
N GLN A 95 -21.67 7.12 24.82
CA GLN A 95 -22.61 7.99 25.53
C GLN A 95 -23.78 7.15 26.08
N ASN A 96 -24.41 7.58 27.17
CA ASN A 96 -25.58 6.96 27.80
C ASN A 96 -25.36 5.60 28.50
N ILE A 97 -24.16 5.32 29.01
CA ILE A 97 -23.87 4.10 29.78
C ILE A 97 -24.72 4.00 31.05
N HIS A 98 -25.07 5.14 31.65
CA HIS A 98 -25.94 5.23 32.82
C HIS A 98 -27.39 4.79 32.59
N ALA A 99 -27.79 4.57 31.33
CA ALA A 99 -29.11 3.99 31.00
C ALA A 99 -29.13 2.46 31.08
N LEU A 100 -27.98 1.82 31.29
CA LEU A 100 -27.89 0.37 31.47
C LEU A 100 -28.44 -0.06 32.84
N PRO A 101 -29.07 -1.25 32.93
CA PRO A 101 -29.36 -1.90 34.19
C PRO A 101 -28.11 -2.01 35.08
N PRO A 102 -28.22 -1.90 36.42
CA PRO A 102 -27.06 -1.84 37.33
C PRO A 102 -26.05 -2.99 37.17
N GLU A 103 -26.52 -4.20 36.90
CA GLU A 103 -25.69 -5.40 36.67
C GLU A 103 -24.86 -5.28 35.39
N LEU A 104 -25.44 -4.71 34.33
CA LEU A 104 -24.78 -4.47 33.06
C LEU A 104 -23.82 -3.28 33.12
N TYR A 105 -24.15 -2.26 33.93
CA TYR A 105 -23.28 -1.12 34.18
C TYR A 105 -21.99 -1.53 34.91
N GLN A 106 -22.10 -2.32 35.99
CA GLN A 106 -20.92 -2.78 36.74
C GLN A 106 -20.03 -3.67 35.86
N SER A 107 -20.62 -4.63 35.14
CA SER A 107 -19.84 -5.49 34.23
C SER A 107 -19.17 -4.73 33.08
N PHE A 108 -19.72 -3.58 32.68
CA PHE A 108 -19.12 -2.68 31.69
C PHE A 108 -17.94 -1.91 32.27
N GLU A 109 -18.09 -1.29 33.45
CA GLU A 109 -17.01 -0.55 34.12
C GLU A 109 -15.82 -1.46 34.49
N ASP A 110 -16.08 -2.71 34.87
CA ASP A 110 -15.02 -3.68 35.21
C ASP A 110 -14.22 -4.17 34.00
N ARG A 111 -14.77 -4.04 32.79
CA ARG A 111 -14.21 -4.66 31.57
C ARG A 111 -13.84 -3.65 30.49
N ILE A 112 -14.21 -2.38 30.63
CA ILE A 112 -13.90 -1.39 29.63
C ILE A 112 -12.39 -1.17 29.55
N VAL A 113 -11.88 -1.24 28.32
CA VAL A 113 -10.53 -0.79 27.99
C VAL A 113 -10.70 0.42 27.08
N ASP A 114 -10.21 1.56 27.52
CA ASP A 114 -10.37 2.85 26.86
C ASP A 114 -9.25 3.17 25.87
N TYR A 115 -8.52 2.15 25.42
CA TYR A 115 -7.43 2.29 24.46
C TYR A 115 -7.34 1.11 23.49
N MET A 116 -6.79 1.36 22.30
CA MET A 116 -6.33 0.34 21.35
C MET A 116 -4.90 0.63 20.93
N GLY A 117 -4.18 -0.39 20.46
CA GLY A 117 -2.92 -0.17 19.75
C GLY A 117 -3.22 0.22 18.31
N LYS A 118 -2.67 1.32 17.81
CA LYS A 118 -2.64 1.65 16.38
C LYS A 118 -1.29 1.24 15.82
N LEU A 119 -1.31 0.26 14.92
CA LEU A 119 -0.15 -0.17 14.16
C LEU A 119 -0.19 0.49 12.77
N THR A 120 0.81 1.32 12.48
CA THR A 120 1.05 1.90 11.16
C THR A 120 2.25 1.20 10.54
N VAL A 121 2.04 0.55 9.39
CA VAL A 121 3.09 -0.10 8.60
C VAL A 121 3.26 0.66 7.29
N ARG A 122 4.52 0.96 6.95
CA ARG A 122 4.90 1.59 5.69
C ARG A 122 5.89 0.71 4.96
N ILE A 123 5.62 0.47 3.67
CA ILE A 123 6.54 -0.19 2.75
C ILE A 123 7.05 0.84 1.76
N GLU A 124 8.37 0.94 1.61
CA GLU A 124 9.07 1.90 0.76
C GLU A 124 9.88 1.14 -0.30
N TRP A 125 9.85 1.61 -1.55
CA TRP A 125 10.69 1.09 -2.63
C TRP A 125 11.05 2.19 -3.63
N ARG A 126 11.90 1.88 -4.60
CA ARG A 126 12.24 2.82 -5.69
C ARG A 126 11.93 2.22 -7.05
N ARG A 127 11.40 3.03 -7.95
CA ARG A 127 11.17 2.66 -9.35
C ARG A 127 11.71 3.75 -10.26
N GLY A 128 12.67 3.41 -11.13
CA GLY A 128 13.25 4.38 -12.06
C GLY A 128 13.82 5.62 -11.37
N GLY A 129 14.37 5.45 -10.16
CA GLY A 129 14.87 6.56 -9.33
C GLY A 129 13.82 7.26 -8.48
N VAL A 130 12.52 7.08 -8.77
CA VAL A 130 11.40 7.70 -8.04
C VAL A 130 11.10 6.89 -6.76
N PRO A 131 11.07 7.52 -5.58
CA PRO A 131 10.63 6.86 -4.36
C PRO A 131 9.12 6.61 -4.41
N MET A 132 8.72 5.41 -4.00
CA MET A 132 7.34 4.98 -3.91
C MET A 132 7.10 4.44 -2.50
N GLU A 133 5.87 4.60 -2.02
CA GLU A 133 5.48 4.07 -0.72
C GLU A 133 4.03 3.58 -0.72
N THR A 134 3.74 2.67 0.19
CA THR A 134 2.37 2.32 0.57
C THR A 134 2.29 2.25 2.09
N VAL A 135 1.18 2.75 2.63
CA VAL A 135 0.93 2.82 4.07
C VAL A 135 -0.36 2.07 4.38
N GLY A 136 -0.34 1.34 5.49
CA GLY A 136 -1.47 0.61 6.00
C GLY A 136 -1.54 0.81 7.50
N GLU A 137 -2.75 1.02 7.99
CA GLU A 137 -3.02 1.21 9.40
C GLU A 137 -3.99 0.12 9.85
N THR A 138 -3.74 -0.44 11.03
CA THR A 138 -4.66 -1.38 11.67
C THR A 138 -4.74 -1.10 13.16
N LEU A 139 -5.86 -1.50 13.74
CA LEU A 139 -6.08 -1.45 15.19
C LEU A 139 -5.83 -2.84 15.77
N LEU A 140 -4.97 -2.89 16.77
CA LEU A 140 -4.69 -4.07 17.56
C LEU A 140 -5.52 -4.04 18.83
N ARG A 141 -5.98 -5.23 19.23
CA ARG A 141 -6.77 -5.37 20.45
C ARG A 141 -5.92 -4.99 21.68
N PRO A 142 -6.55 -4.50 22.75
CA PRO A 142 -5.83 -3.97 23.90
C PRO A 142 -5.03 -5.05 24.67
N ASP A 143 -5.45 -6.31 24.58
CA ASP A 143 -4.82 -7.47 25.21
C ASP A 143 -3.46 -7.87 24.59
N LEU A 144 -3.17 -7.40 23.37
CA LEU A 144 -1.88 -7.62 22.71
C LEU A 144 -0.85 -6.53 23.05
N PHE A 145 -1.30 -5.46 23.73
CA PHE A 145 -0.49 -4.30 24.06
C PHE A 145 -0.01 -4.39 25.51
N TRP A 146 1.31 -4.37 25.71
CA TRP A 146 1.88 -4.42 27.05
C TRP A 146 2.12 -3.01 27.58
N LEU A 147 1.46 -2.67 28.68
CA LEU A 147 1.72 -1.47 29.47
C LEU A 147 2.43 -1.87 30.77
N PRO A 148 3.47 -1.13 31.20
CA PRO A 148 3.97 -1.23 32.56
C PRO A 148 2.84 -0.96 33.56
N LYS A 149 2.84 -1.66 34.70
CA LYS A 149 1.77 -1.57 35.73
C LYS A 149 1.51 -0.15 36.28
N GLU A 150 2.42 0.78 36.05
CA GLU A 150 2.36 2.17 36.53
C GLU A 150 1.52 3.08 35.62
N GLU A 151 1.21 2.65 34.38
CA GLU A 151 0.45 3.42 33.37
C GLU A 151 -0.91 2.78 33.02
N ARG A 152 -1.35 1.82 33.85
CA ARG A 152 -2.61 1.08 33.66
C ARG A 152 -3.80 1.77 34.29
#